data_AF-A0A0H4W027-F1
#
_entry.id   AF-A0A0H4W027-F1
#
_cell.length_a   1.000
_cell.length_b   1.000
_cell.length_c   1.000
_cell.angle_alpha   90.00
_cell.angle_beta   90.00
_cell.angle_gamma   90.00
#
_symmetry.space_group_name_H-M   'P 1'
#
loop_
_entity.id
_entity.type
_entity.pdbx_description
1 polymer ?
#
loop_
_entity_poly.entity_id
_entity_poly.type
_entity_poly.pdbx_seq_one_letter_code
_entity_poly.pdbx_strand_id
1 'polypeptide(L)'
;MAGSLNKVMLIGNLGADPEIRSFQNGGKVANLRIATSETWKDRDGQRQERTEWHTVAIFSEGLVNVVENYLKKGAKVFIEGQLQTRKWQDQQGQDRYSTEIVLRGFNGTLTMLDGRSDSGGGGGQRGGYGGGGGQSSGGWDQGGGSSGGSGGASGGAGGGSNYDDLDDDIPF
;
A
#
# COMPACT_ATOMS: atom_id res chain seq x y z
N MET A 1 -13.45 15.11 -34.48
CA MET A 1 -12.65 14.78 -33.27
C MET A 1 -12.41 13.29 -33.26
N ALA A 2 -11.16 12.84 -33.24
CA ALA A 2 -10.85 11.42 -33.11
C ALA A 2 -10.97 11.03 -31.63
N GLY A 3 -12.06 10.37 -31.27
CA GLY A 3 -12.32 9.92 -29.89
C GLY A 3 -11.73 8.53 -29.66
N SER A 4 -10.44 8.44 -29.35
CA SER A 4 -9.84 7.22 -28.81
C SER A 4 -9.40 7.46 -27.36
N LEU A 5 -9.49 6.41 -26.54
CA LEU A 5 -9.05 6.42 -25.16
C LEU A 5 -7.87 5.46 -25.01
N ASN A 6 -6.74 5.99 -24.54
CA ASN A 6 -5.61 5.20 -24.08
C ASN A 6 -5.35 5.60 -22.63
N LYS A 7 -5.69 4.69 -21.71
CA LYS A 7 -5.51 4.86 -20.27
C LYS A 7 -5.12 3.52 -19.65
N VAL A 8 -4.10 3.54 -18.80
CA VAL A 8 -3.68 2.44 -17.95
C VAL A 8 -3.77 2.90 -16.51
N MET A 9 -4.35 2.08 -15.64
CA MET A 9 -4.40 2.30 -14.20
C MET A 9 -3.83 1.07 -13.51
N LEU A 10 -2.85 1.26 -12.63
CA LEU A 10 -2.23 0.18 -11.88
C LEU A 10 -2.14 0.55 -10.41
N ILE A 11 -2.32 -0.46 -9.56
CA ILE A 11 -1.87 -0.43 -8.17
C ILE A 11 -0.90 -1.58 -8.00
N GLY A 12 0.33 -1.26 -7.59
CA GLY A 12 1.37 -2.26 -7.46
C GLY A 12 2.52 -1.79 -6.58
N ASN A 13 3.54 -2.63 -6.47
CA ASN A 13 4.72 -2.36 -5.66
C ASN A 13 5.96 -2.21 -6.55
N LEU A 14 6.85 -1.28 -6.19
CA LEU A 14 8.14 -1.13 -6.86
C LEU A 14 9.01 -2.38 -6.62
N GLY A 15 9.50 -3.02 -7.69
CA GLY A 15 10.40 -4.16 -7.59
C GLY A 15 11.86 -3.80 -7.32
N ALA A 16 12.23 -2.56 -7.64
CA ALA A 16 13.56 -1.99 -7.47
C ALA A 16 13.43 -0.50 -7.10
N ASP A 17 14.54 0.09 -6.66
CA ASP A 17 14.59 1.54 -6.45
C ASP A 17 14.38 2.27 -7.79
N PRO A 18 13.76 3.47 -7.78
CA PRO A 18 13.56 4.25 -9.01
C PRO A 18 14.89 4.59 -9.70
N GLU A 19 14.92 4.46 -11.02
CA GLU A 19 16.05 4.89 -11.83
C GLU A 19 15.78 6.29 -12.40
N ILE A 20 16.56 7.29 -11.97
CA ILE A 20 16.45 8.67 -12.46
C ILE A 20 17.53 8.94 -13.49
N ARG A 21 17.15 9.40 -14.68
CA ARG A 21 18.09 9.83 -15.73
C ARG A 21 17.83 11.28 -16.09
N SER A 22 18.91 12.06 -16.14
CA SER A 22 18.88 13.46 -16.58
C SER A 22 19.31 13.54 -18.04
N PHE A 23 18.61 14.35 -18.83
CA PHE A 23 18.92 14.61 -20.23
C PHE A 23 19.77 15.88 -20.35
N GLN A 24 20.54 15.99 -21.43
CA GLN A 24 21.40 17.15 -21.70
C GLN A 24 20.62 18.47 -21.88
N ASN A 25 19.33 18.38 -22.24
CA ASN A 25 18.43 19.52 -22.37
C ASN A 25 17.81 19.98 -21.03
N GLY A 26 18.25 19.41 -19.90
CA GLY A 26 17.78 19.77 -18.56
C GLY A 26 16.55 18.99 -18.06
N GLY A 27 15.90 18.19 -18.92
CA GLY A 27 14.77 17.35 -18.50
C GLY A 27 15.24 16.13 -17.69
N LYS A 28 14.35 15.59 -16.85
CA LYS A 28 14.57 14.31 -16.16
C LYS A 28 13.52 13.27 -16.57
N VAL A 29 13.89 12.00 -16.51
CA VAL A 29 12.97 10.85 -16.60
C VAL A 29 13.17 9.94 -15.40
N ALA A 30 12.07 9.46 -14.83
CA ALA A 30 12.09 8.39 -13.84
C ALA A 30 11.57 7.10 -14.47
N ASN A 31 12.33 6.01 -14.32
CA ASN A 31 11.98 4.67 -14.75
C ASN A 31 11.64 3.82 -13.53
N LEU A 32 10.43 3.24 -13.51
CA LEU A 32 9.95 2.36 -12.45
C LEU A 32 9.68 0.97 -12.99
N ARG A 33 9.90 -0.03 -12.14
CA ARG A 33 9.50 -1.41 -12.36
C ARG A 33 8.44 -1.79 -11.32
N ILE A 34 7.20 -2.01 -11.76
CA ILE A 34 6.06 -2.25 -10.86
C ILE A 34 5.55 -3.69 -11.03
N ALA A 35 5.41 -4.39 -9.92
CA ALA A 35 4.78 -5.71 -9.86
C ALA A 35 3.29 -5.59 -9.52
N THR A 36 2.46 -6.35 -10.21
CA THR A 36 1.07 -6.64 -9.82
C THR A 36 0.88 -8.15 -9.81
N SER A 37 0.24 -8.69 -8.77
CA SER A 37 0.10 -10.13 -8.58
C SER A 37 -1.37 -10.53 -8.50
N GLU A 38 -1.72 -11.62 -9.18
CA GLU A 38 -3.04 -12.25 -9.15
C GLU A 38 -2.90 -13.64 -8.52
N THR A 39 -3.84 -13.99 -7.64
CA THR A 39 -3.94 -15.34 -7.06
C THR A 39 -5.28 -15.94 -7.47
N TRP A 40 -5.27 -17.19 -7.97
CA TRP A 40 -6.49 -17.94 -8.28
C TRP A 40 -6.32 -19.41 -7.91
N LYS A 41 -7.41 -20.19 -7.95
CA LYS A 41 -7.35 -21.65 -7.84
C LYS A 41 -7.46 -22.26 -9.24
N ASP A 42 -6.62 -23.23 -9.56
CA ASP A 42 -6.72 -23.98 -10.80
C ASP A 42 -7.83 -25.05 -10.74
N ARG A 43 -7.97 -25.81 -11.83
CA ARG A 43 -9.00 -26.85 -11.96
C ARG A 43 -8.79 -28.02 -10.98
N ASP A 44 -7.57 -28.22 -10.50
CA ASP A 44 -7.20 -29.26 -9.55
C ASP A 44 -7.32 -28.77 -8.09
N GLY A 45 -7.81 -27.54 -7.89
CA GLY A 45 -8.02 -26.91 -6.60
C GLY A 45 -6.75 -26.35 -5.96
N GLN A 46 -5.61 -26.37 -6.67
CA GLN A 46 -4.35 -25.82 -6.18
C GLN A 46 -4.34 -24.30 -6.32
N ARG A 47 -3.76 -23.62 -5.33
CA ARG A 47 -3.59 -22.16 -5.37
C ARG A 47 -2.42 -21.82 -6.29
N GLN A 48 -2.69 -20.98 -7.29
CA GLN A 48 -1.73 -20.44 -8.25
C GLN A 48 -1.54 -18.94 -8.02
N GLU A 49 -0.35 -18.45 -8.37
CA GLU A 49 0.00 -17.03 -8.33
C GLU A 49 0.73 -16.64 -9.61
N ARG A 50 0.37 -15.48 -10.20
CA ARG A 50 1.05 -14.87 -11.34
C ARG A 50 1.38 -13.44 -11.01
N THR A 51 2.64 -13.07 -11.21
CA THR A 51 3.09 -11.69 -11.08
C THR A 51 3.43 -11.13 -12.46
N GLU A 52 2.76 -10.04 -12.81
CA GLU A 52 3.02 -9.26 -14.00
C GLU A 52 3.92 -8.06 -13.67
N TRP A 53 4.81 -7.75 -14.59
CA TRP A 53 5.82 -6.73 -14.38
C TRP A 53 5.74 -5.62 -15.43
N HIS A 54 5.51 -4.41 -14.94
CA HIS A 54 5.22 -3.23 -15.73
C HIS A 54 6.41 -2.28 -15.71
N THR A 55 6.80 -1.80 -16.88
CA THR A 55 7.80 -0.73 -17.01
C THR A 55 7.07 0.59 -17.16
N VAL A 56 7.35 1.54 -16.26
CA VAL A 56 6.75 2.87 -16.25
C VAL A 56 7.83 3.92 -16.52
N ALA A 57 7.56 4.85 -17.43
CA ALA A 57 8.43 5.96 -17.76
C ALA A 57 7.71 7.29 -17.45
N ILE A 58 8.25 8.06 -16.52
CA ILE A 58 7.66 9.30 -16.04
C ILE A 58 8.50 10.47 -16.53
N PHE A 59 7.91 11.31 -17.37
CA PHE A 59 8.55 12.50 -17.95
C PHE A 59 8.02 13.80 -17.33
N SER A 60 6.96 13.73 -16.52
CA SER A 60 6.45 14.90 -15.79
C SER A 60 7.42 15.27 -14.68
N GLU A 61 8.05 16.45 -14.77
CA GLU A 61 9.08 16.90 -13.82
C GLU A 61 8.60 16.88 -12.36
N GLY A 62 7.36 17.34 -12.13
CA GLY A 62 6.76 17.31 -10.79
C GLY A 62 6.67 15.91 -10.21
N LEU A 63 6.26 14.92 -11.03
CA LEU A 63 6.19 13.52 -10.60
C LEU A 63 7.57 12.89 -10.46
N VAL A 64 8.53 13.24 -11.32
CA VAL A 64 9.92 12.78 -11.20
C VAL A 64 10.52 13.20 -9.86
N ASN A 65 10.30 14.45 -9.43
CA ASN A 65 10.77 14.93 -8.13
C ASN A 65 10.11 14.16 -6.97
N VAL A 66 8.81 13.80 -7.08
CA VAL A 66 8.15 12.97 -6.06
C VAL A 66 8.78 11.58 -6.01
N VAL A 67 9.02 10.97 -7.17
CA VAL A 67 9.63 9.66 -7.27
C VAL A 67 11.04 9.65 -6.66
N GLU A 68 11.87 10.63 -7.03
CA GLU A 68 13.27 10.75 -6.58
C GLU A 68 13.37 10.93 -5.06
N ASN A 69 12.46 11.69 -4.45
CA ASN A 69 12.56 12.02 -3.02
C ASN A 69 11.84 11.03 -2.09
N TYR A 70 10.82 10.31 -2.57
CA TYR A 70 9.93 9.56 -1.69
C TYR A 70 9.79 8.07 -2.03
N LEU A 71 10.06 7.66 -3.27
CA LEU A 71 9.89 6.27 -3.67
C LEU A 71 11.18 5.47 -3.52
N LYS A 72 11.01 4.23 -3.05
CA LYS A 72 12.06 3.21 -2.93
C LYS A 72 11.49 1.85 -3.27
N LYS A 73 12.36 0.84 -3.41
CA LYS A 73 11.97 -0.55 -3.58
C LYS A 73 10.92 -0.95 -2.53
N GLY A 74 9.89 -1.66 -2.98
CA GLY A 74 8.78 -2.13 -2.16
C GLY A 74 7.65 -1.11 -2.01
N ALA A 75 7.85 0.17 -2.37
CA ALA A 75 6.82 1.18 -2.19
C ALA A 75 5.54 0.84 -2.99
N LYS A 76 4.37 1.00 -2.36
CA LYS A 76 3.08 0.79 -3.01
C LYS A 76 2.60 2.09 -3.65
N VAL A 77 2.25 2.02 -4.93
CA VAL A 77 1.84 3.18 -5.72
C VAL A 77 0.60 2.88 -6.57
N PHE A 78 -0.23 3.90 -6.74
CA PHE A 78 -1.18 4.01 -7.82
C PHE A 78 -0.54 4.79 -8.97
N ILE A 79 -0.70 4.29 -10.19
CA ILE A 79 -0.22 4.92 -11.42
C ILE A 79 -1.36 5.00 -12.41
N GLU A 80 -1.57 6.18 -12.98
CA GLU A 80 -2.38 6.39 -14.19
C GLU A 80 -1.49 6.94 -15.30
N GLY A 81 -1.53 6.31 -16.48
CA GLY A 81 -0.76 6.73 -17.64
C GLY A 81 -1.32 6.17 -18.94
N GLN A 82 -0.47 6.08 -19.97
CA GLN A 82 -0.87 5.60 -21.31
C GLN A 82 0.11 4.55 -21.82
N LEU A 83 -0.37 3.56 -22.57
CA LEU A 83 0.54 2.62 -23.24
C LEU A 83 1.23 3.31 -24.42
N GLN A 84 2.54 3.16 -24.48
CA GLN A 84 3.34 3.57 -25.63
C GLN A 84 4.31 2.46 -25.99
N THR A 85 4.23 1.97 -27.23
CA THR A 85 5.23 1.07 -27.79
C THR A 85 6.21 1.87 -28.62
N ARG A 86 7.49 1.79 -28.28
CA ARG A 86 8.57 2.38 -29.06
C ARG A 86 9.36 1.31 -29.80
N LYS A 87 9.74 1.64 -31.03
CA LYS A 87 10.67 0.86 -31.84
C LYS A 87 12.08 1.39 -31.62
N TRP A 88 13.05 0.49 -31.45
CA TRP A 88 14.47 0.82 -31.34
C TRP A 88 15.30 -0.28 -32.00
N GLN A 89 16.52 0.04 -32.43
CA GLN A 89 17.43 -0.95 -33.02
C GLN A 89 18.44 -1.39 -31.97
N ASP A 90 18.67 -2.70 -31.90
CA ASP A 90 19.75 -3.24 -31.07
C ASP A 90 21.12 -3.07 -31.74
N GLN A 91 22.17 -3.53 -31.06
CA GLN A 91 23.55 -3.43 -31.55
C GLN A 91 23.79 -4.21 -32.86
N GLN A 92 22.91 -5.15 -33.20
CA GLN A 92 22.98 -5.96 -34.42
C GLN A 92 22.13 -5.37 -35.55
N GLY A 93 21.52 -4.20 -35.32
CA GLY A 93 20.64 -3.51 -36.28
C GLY A 93 19.24 -4.10 -36.37
N GLN A 94 18.85 -5.03 -35.49
CA GLN A 94 17.52 -5.63 -35.52
C GLN A 94 16.50 -4.73 -34.83
N ASP A 95 15.32 -4.65 -35.42
CA ASP A 95 14.20 -3.89 -34.86
C ASP A 95 13.64 -4.59 -33.61
N ARG A 96 13.61 -3.85 -32.49
CA ARG A 96 13.04 -4.28 -31.21
C ARG A 96 11.91 -3.34 -30.81
N TYR A 97 10.94 -3.89 -30.10
CA TYR A 97 9.80 -3.15 -29.59
C TYR A 97 9.79 -3.21 -28.07
N SER A 98 9.48 -2.09 -27.43
CA SER A 98 9.28 -2.02 -25.99
C SER A 98 8.00 -1.25 -25.70
N THR A 99 7.08 -1.91 -24.99
CA THR A 99 5.83 -1.30 -24.53
C THR A 99 6.02 -0.83 -23.10
N GLU A 100 5.80 0.45 -22.88
CA GLU A 100 5.97 1.14 -21.60
C GLU A 100 4.69 1.88 -21.25
N ILE A 101 4.43 2.06 -19.95
CA ILE A 101 3.39 2.94 -19.46
C ILE A 101 4.02 4.31 -19.26
N VAL A 102 3.51 5.32 -19.94
CA VAL A 102 4.15 6.63 -19.99
C VAL A 102 3.27 7.68 -19.34
N LEU A 103 3.89 8.48 -18.46
CA LEU A 103 3.28 9.63 -17.82
C LEU A 103 3.91 10.90 -18.40
N ARG A 104 3.18 11.61 -19.26
CA ARG A 104 3.60 12.87 -19.89
C ARG A 104 2.64 14.00 -19.53
N GLY A 105 3.20 15.17 -19.23
CA GLY A 105 2.41 16.38 -18.95
C GLY A 105 1.40 16.18 -17.83
N PHE A 106 0.18 16.68 -18.03
CA PHE A 106 -0.91 16.65 -17.05
C PHE A 106 -1.78 15.38 -17.11
N ASN A 107 -1.53 14.46 -18.05
CA ASN A 107 -2.36 13.27 -18.27
C ASN A 107 -1.92 12.05 -17.46
N GLY A 108 -0.93 12.20 -16.58
CA GLY A 108 -0.40 11.13 -15.74
C GLY A 108 -0.57 11.43 -14.26
N THR A 109 -0.89 10.41 -13.49
CA THR A 109 -1.07 10.50 -12.03
C THR A 109 -0.19 9.48 -11.34
N LEU A 110 0.45 9.90 -10.25
CA LEU A 110 1.14 9.01 -9.33
C LEU A 110 0.69 9.34 -7.91
N THR A 111 0.23 8.32 -7.19
CA THR A 111 -0.15 8.44 -5.78
C THR A 111 0.58 7.39 -4.97
N MET A 112 1.29 7.82 -3.92
CA MET A 112 1.87 6.91 -2.94
C MET A 112 0.75 6.36 -2.06
N LEU A 113 0.69 5.04 -1.92
CA LEU A 113 -0.35 4.36 -1.15
C LEU A 113 0.20 3.78 0.16
N ASP A 114 1.51 3.83 0.37
CA ASP A 114 2.06 3.55 1.68
C ASP A 114 1.60 4.65 2.63
N GLY A 115 0.98 4.24 3.74
CA GLY A 115 0.82 5.14 4.87
C GLY A 115 2.18 5.69 5.26
N ARG A 116 2.25 6.95 5.72
CA ARG A 116 3.46 7.46 6.36
C ARG A 116 3.84 6.45 7.42
N SER A 117 4.84 5.62 7.14
CA SER A 117 5.49 4.82 8.17
C SER A 117 5.89 5.85 9.20
N ASP A 118 5.25 5.78 10.35
CA ASP A 118 5.53 6.59 11.51
C ASP A 118 7.03 6.44 11.75
N SER A 119 7.80 7.40 11.24
CA SER A 119 9.22 7.53 11.51
C SER A 119 9.34 8.16 12.89
N GLY A 120 8.66 7.53 13.87
CA GLY A 120 8.93 7.63 15.28
C GLY A 120 10.25 6.92 15.54
N GLY A 121 11.35 7.61 15.24
CA GLY A 121 12.64 7.30 15.82
C GLY A 121 12.52 7.32 17.34
N GLY A 122 13.15 6.35 18.00
CA GLY A 122 13.25 6.35 19.45
C GLY A 122 13.58 4.99 20.02
N GLY A 123 14.83 4.57 19.84
CA GLY A 123 15.43 3.54 20.68
C GLY A 123 15.26 3.94 22.15
N GLY A 124 14.40 3.22 22.86
CA GLY A 124 14.21 3.33 24.29
C GLY A 124 14.82 2.13 24.98
N GLN A 125 16.13 2.15 25.19
CA GLN A 125 16.78 1.37 26.24
C GLN A 125 16.05 1.63 27.58
N ARG A 126 15.39 0.61 28.13
CA ARG A 126 15.12 0.46 29.57
C ARG A 126 15.52 -0.99 29.89
N GLY A 127 16.70 -1.30 30.43
CA GLY A 127 17.46 -0.56 31.42
C GLY A 127 17.03 -0.99 32.84
N GLY A 128 17.41 -2.23 33.21
CA GLY A 128 17.70 -2.70 34.57
C GLY A 128 16.71 -2.46 35.72
N TYR A 129 16.06 -3.52 36.21
CA TYR A 129 15.54 -3.58 37.58
C TYR A 129 16.36 -4.63 38.36
N GLY A 130 17.46 -4.16 38.95
CA GLY A 130 18.24 -4.89 39.93
C GLY A 130 18.13 -4.20 41.29
N GLY A 131 17.62 -4.93 42.28
CA GLY A 131 18.02 -4.90 43.70
C GLY A 131 17.80 -3.64 44.54
N GLY A 132 17.16 -3.82 45.70
CA GLY A 132 17.33 -2.90 46.84
C GLY A 132 16.18 -2.92 47.84
N GLY A 133 16.32 -3.68 48.92
CA GLY A 133 15.36 -3.73 50.03
C GLY A 133 15.40 -2.51 50.95
N GLY A 134 14.39 -2.38 51.80
CA GLY A 134 14.32 -1.41 52.89
C GLY A 134 12.99 -1.48 53.63
N GLN A 135 13.03 -1.91 54.89
CA GLN A 135 11.90 -2.04 55.81
C GLN A 135 11.33 -0.66 56.23
N SER A 136 10.05 -0.60 56.65
CA SER A 136 9.61 -0.04 57.95
C SER A 136 8.10 0.25 58.05
N SER A 137 7.45 -0.43 59.00
CA SER A 137 6.53 0.09 60.04
C SER A 137 5.18 0.77 59.72
N GLY A 138 4.10 0.18 60.28
CA GLY A 138 2.86 0.83 60.74
C GLY A 138 1.67 0.69 59.79
N GLY A 139 0.57 -0.02 60.05
CA GLY A 139 -0.01 -0.48 61.31
C GLY A 139 -1.17 0.41 61.74
N TRP A 140 -2.37 0.27 61.14
CA TRP A 140 -3.67 0.66 61.72
C TRP A 140 -4.80 -0.22 61.16
N ASP A 141 -5.54 -0.82 62.08
CA ASP A 141 -6.64 -1.75 61.91
C ASP A 141 -7.88 -1.13 62.59
N GLN A 142 -8.97 -0.91 61.83
CA GLN A 142 -10.35 -0.74 62.32
C GLN A 142 -11.24 -0.46 61.08
N GLY A 143 -12.33 -1.15 60.77
CA GLY A 143 -13.18 -2.04 61.56
C GLY A 143 -14.64 -1.62 61.34
N GLY A 144 -15.48 -2.54 60.84
CA GLY A 144 -16.95 -2.44 60.79
C GLY A 144 -17.53 -2.10 59.40
N GLY A 145 -18.52 -2.80 58.84
CA GLY A 145 -19.40 -3.85 59.32
C GLY A 145 -20.81 -3.64 58.74
N SER A 146 -21.40 -4.70 58.16
CA SER A 146 -22.84 -4.86 57.81
C SER A 146 -23.43 -3.91 56.74
N SER A 147 -24.41 -4.26 55.90
CA SER A 147 -25.21 -5.46 55.64
C SER A 147 -26.25 -5.08 54.57
N GLY A 148 -26.62 -6.01 53.69
CA GLY A 148 -28.04 -6.16 53.29
C GLY A 148 -28.46 -5.75 51.87
N GLY A 149 -29.16 -6.69 51.21
CA GLY A 149 -30.21 -6.46 50.20
C GLY A 149 -29.76 -6.74 48.75
N SER A 150 -29.91 -7.95 48.16
CA SER A 150 -31.12 -8.67 47.72
C SER A 150 -31.95 -7.99 46.61
N GLY A 151 -31.98 -8.61 45.41
CA GLY A 151 -33.21 -8.60 44.57
C GLY A 151 -33.03 -8.50 43.04
N GLY A 152 -33.51 -9.53 42.32
CA GLY A 152 -34.02 -9.50 40.92
C GLY A 152 -32.96 -9.68 39.81
N ALA A 153 -32.85 -10.77 39.02
CA ALA A 153 -33.76 -11.65 38.27
C ALA A 153 -34.29 -11.08 36.92
N SER A 154 -34.23 -11.95 35.88
CA SER A 154 -34.76 -11.87 34.49
C SER A 154 -33.95 -11.05 33.48
N GLY A 155 -33.72 -11.44 32.21
CA GLY A 155 -34.13 -12.57 31.36
C GLY A 155 -33.95 -12.20 29.86
N GLY A 156 -33.69 -13.18 28.97
CA GLY A 156 -33.77 -13.09 27.47
C GLY A 156 -32.48 -12.65 26.76
N ALA A 157 -31.78 -13.38 25.87
CA ALA A 157 -32.10 -14.24 24.71
C ALA A 157 -32.52 -13.50 23.42
N GLY A 158 -31.76 -13.74 22.33
CA GLY A 158 -32.04 -13.37 20.93
C GLY A 158 -31.16 -12.22 20.42
N GLY A 159 -30.30 -12.31 19.40
CA GLY A 159 -30.30 -13.17 18.20
C GLY A 159 -30.82 -12.36 17.01
N GLY A 160 -30.00 -12.13 15.98
CA GLY A 160 -30.48 -11.64 14.68
C GLY A 160 -29.55 -10.64 13.97
N SER A 161 -28.81 -11.14 13.00
CA SER A 161 -27.93 -10.43 12.08
C SER A 161 -28.75 -9.95 10.87
N ASN A 162 -28.83 -8.64 10.62
CA ASN A 162 -29.52 -8.08 9.44
C ASN A 162 -28.57 -8.00 8.23
N TYR A 163 -28.44 -9.10 7.47
CA TYR A 163 -27.73 -9.12 6.18
C TYR A 163 -28.57 -9.63 5.00
N ASP A 164 -29.89 -9.82 5.16
CA ASP A 164 -30.73 -10.46 4.12
C ASP A 164 -31.50 -9.47 3.19
N ASP A 165 -31.37 -8.15 3.34
CA ASP A 165 -32.19 -7.17 2.59
C ASP A 165 -31.47 -6.47 1.42
N LEU A 166 -30.32 -6.95 0.95
CA LEU A 166 -29.54 -6.27 -0.12
C LEU A 166 -29.41 -7.04 -1.44
N ASP A 167 -30.05 -8.20 -1.59
CA ASP A 167 -29.90 -9.07 -2.76
C ASP A 167 -31.03 -8.93 -3.83
N ASP A 168 -32.06 -8.11 -3.62
CA ASP A 168 -33.29 -8.17 -4.43
C ASP A 168 -33.61 -6.95 -5.34
N ASP A 169 -32.71 -5.98 -5.53
CA ASP A 169 -33.00 -4.78 -6.34
C ASP A 169 -31.88 -4.36 -7.32
N ILE A 170 -31.49 -5.28 -8.23
CA ILE A 170 -30.70 -4.92 -9.42
C ILE A 170 -31.52 -5.20 -10.70
N PRO A 171 -32.18 -4.18 -11.28
CA PRO A 171 -32.88 -4.36 -12.55
C PRO A 171 -31.90 -4.42 -13.75
N PHE A 172 -32.17 -5.37 -14.66
CA PHE A 172 -31.48 -5.59 -15.94
C PHE A 172 -31.76 -4.49 -16.98
#